data_AF-A0A975P0B3-F1
#
_entry.id   AF-A0A975P0B3-F1
#
_cell.length_a   1.000
_cell.length_b   1.000
_cell.length_c   1.000
_cell.angle_alpha   90.00
_cell.angle_beta   90.00
_cell.angle_gamma   90.00
#
_symmetry.space_group_name_H-M   'P 1'
#
loop_
_entity.id
_entity.type
_entity.pdbx_description
1 polymer ?
#
loop_
_entity_poly.entity_id
_entity_poly.type
_entity_poly.pdbx_seq_one_letter_code
_entity_poly.pdbx_strand_id
1 'polypeptide(L)' 'MTTVKLRASTILTAFGDVQSKLVGKAVVLTDGKAGTVENVWLDELHGLRISIKGHDGKWPISTIKFEQSRQELSEPAPG' A
#
# COMPACT_ATOMS: atom_id res chain seq x y z
N MET A 1 -7.56 1.56 29.37
CA MET A 1 -7.92 1.75 27.95
C MET A 1 -8.89 0.64 27.57
N THR A 2 -10.06 0.91 26.99
CA THR A 2 -11.02 -0.16 26.66
C THR A 2 -10.55 -0.94 25.44
N THR A 3 -10.95 -2.21 25.31
CA THR A 3 -10.65 -3.05 24.13
C THR A 3 -11.02 -2.36 22.81
N VAL A 4 -12.15 -1.66 22.78
CA VAL A 4 -12.59 -0.91 21.60
C VAL A 4 -11.63 0.23 21.26
N LYS A 5 -11.21 1.02 22.26
CA LYS A 5 -10.25 2.11 22.06
C LYS A 5 -8.89 1.59 21.58
N LEU A 6 -8.44 0.45 22.12
CA LEU A 6 -7.19 -0.18 21.68
C LEU A 6 -7.27 -0.57 20.20
N ARG A 7 -8.33 -1.28 19.80
CA ARG A 7 -8.54 -1.70 18.39
C ARG A 7 -8.63 -0.51 17.44
N ALA A 8 -9.39 0.51 17.79
CA ALA A 8 -9.50 1.72 16.97
C ALA A 8 -8.14 2.42 16.80
N SER A 9 -7.35 2.50 17.88
CA SER A 9 -6.01 3.08 17.82
C SER A 9 -5.08 2.26 16.92
N THR A 10 -5.11 0.92 17.04
CA THR A 10 -4.31 0.03 16.17
C THR A 10 -4.64 0.20 14.70
N ILE A 11 -5.92 0.30 14.33
CA ILE A 11 -6.34 0.53 12.94
C ILE A 11 -5.84 1.89 12.44
N LEU A 12 -5.98 2.93 13.26
CA LEU A 12 -5.54 4.27 12.88
C LEU A 12 -4.02 4.35 12.70
N THR A 13 -3.24 3.72 13.58
CA THR A 13 -1.78 3.63 13.44
C THR A 13 -1.39 2.87 12.17
N ALA A 14 -1.98 1.70 11.93
CA ALA A 14 -1.71 0.92 10.72
C ALA A 14 -2.06 1.69 9.44
N PHE A 15 -3.16 2.46 9.47
CA PHE A 15 -3.54 3.33 8.35
C PHE A 15 -2.51 4.44 8.10
N GLY A 16 -2.03 5.09 9.17
CA GLY A 16 -0.97 6.11 9.08
C GLY A 16 0.34 5.54 8.52
N ASP A 17 0.73 4.34 8.95
CA ASP A 17 1.91 3.65 8.41
C ASP A 17 1.79 3.39 6.91
N VAL A 18 0.60 2.98 6.45
CA VAL A 18 0.35 2.73 5.04
C VAL A 18 0.35 4.03 4.23
N GLN A 19 -0.25 5.11 4.74
CA GLN A 19 -0.17 6.42 4.09
C GLN A 19 1.28 6.87 3.90
N SER A 20 2.09 6.81 4.96
CA SER A 20 3.52 7.16 4.91
C SER A 20 4.31 6.30 3.92
N LYS A 21 3.99 4.99 3.85
CA LYS A 21 4.69 4.06 2.97
C LYS A 21 4.24 4.12 1.52
N LEU A 22 2.98 4.45 1.23
CA LEU A 22 2.44 4.38 -0.14
C LEU A 22 2.37 5.72 -0.83
N VAL A 23 1.93 6.78 -0.14
CA VAL A 23 1.79 8.10 -0.77
C VAL A 23 3.15 8.56 -1.30
N GLY A 24 3.19 8.96 -2.57
CA GLY A 24 4.42 9.34 -3.25
C GLY A 24 5.23 8.17 -3.83
N LYS A 25 4.89 6.91 -3.55
CA LYS A 25 5.52 5.77 -4.22
C LYS A 25 4.93 5.54 -5.62
N ALA A 26 5.81 5.15 -6.53
CA ALA A 26 5.41 4.62 -7.84
C ALA A 26 4.79 3.23 -7.67
N VAL A 27 3.70 2.98 -8.37
CA VAL A 27 2.96 1.71 -8.37
C VAL A 27 2.52 1.37 -9.78
N VAL A 28 2.36 0.07 -10.03
CA VAL A 28 1.77 -0.47 -11.26
C VAL A 28 0.52 -1.24 -10.90
N LEU A 29 -0.60 -0.87 -11.53
CA LEU A 29 -1.87 -1.56 -11.39
C LEU A 29 -1.91 -2.82 -12.25
N THR A 30 -2.78 -3.75 -11.88
CA THR A 30 -3.02 -4.98 -12.65
C THR A 30 -3.55 -4.72 -14.07
N ASP A 31 -4.16 -3.55 -14.33
CA ASP A 31 -4.62 -3.13 -15.66
C ASP A 31 -3.49 -2.53 -16.53
N GLY A 32 -2.25 -2.51 -16.03
CA GLY A 32 -1.08 -1.99 -16.73
C GLY A 32 -0.86 -0.48 -16.56
N LYS A 33 -1.73 0.23 -15.85
CA LYS A 33 -1.51 1.65 -15.55
C LYS A 33 -0.43 1.80 -14.49
N ALA A 34 0.53 2.67 -14.76
CA ALA A 34 1.55 3.07 -13.82
C ALA A 34 1.34 4.52 -13.38
N GLY A 35 1.71 4.81 -12.13
CA GLY A 35 1.75 6.17 -11.64
C GLY A 35 2.13 6.24 -10.17
N THR A 36 2.04 7.43 -9.61
CA THR A 36 2.37 7.69 -8.21
C THR A 36 1.11 7.68 -7.37
N VAL A 37 1.11 6.96 -6.25
CA VAL A 37 0.01 7.02 -5.30
C VAL A 37 -0.12 8.44 -4.76
N GLU A 38 -1.29 9.02 -4.91
CA GLU A 38 -1.58 10.39 -4.46
C GLU A 38 -2.23 10.40 -3.08
N ASN A 39 -3.19 9.51 -2.83
CA ASN A 39 -3.87 9.43 -1.54
C ASN A 39 -4.28 8.00 -1.19
N VAL A 40 -4.56 7.79 0.10
CA VAL A 40 -5.05 6.52 0.66
C VAL A 40 -6.25 6.79 1.57
N TRP A 41 -7.29 5.95 1.47
CA TRP A 41 -8.52 6.02 2.27
C TRP A 41 -8.92 4.68 2.84
N LEU A 42 -9.62 4.71 3.98
CA LEU A 42 -10.40 3.59 4.49
C LEU A 42 -11.77 3.56 3.79
N ASP A 43 -12.22 2.36 3.43
CA ASP A 43 -13.48 2.06 2.75
C ASP A 43 -14.16 0.89 3.47
N GLU A 44 -15.47 0.98 3.69
CA GLU A 44 -16.21 -0.03 4.47
C GLU A 44 -16.34 -1.37 3.73
N LEU A 45 -16.24 -1.38 2.40
CA LEU A 45 -16.43 -2.58 1.58
C LEU A 45 -15.10 -3.24 1.19
N HIS A 46 -14.10 -2.45 0.82
CA HIS A 46 -12.81 -2.93 0.32
C HIS A 46 -11.64 -2.71 1.30
N GLY A 47 -11.91 -2.13 2.47
CA GLY A 47 -10.90 -1.86 3.49
C GLY A 47 -10.05 -0.65 3.15
N LEU A 48 -9.13 -0.78 2.19
CA LEU A 48 -8.18 0.28 1.84
C LEU A 48 -8.17 0.57 0.34
N ARG A 49 -8.29 1.85 0.00
CA ARG A 49 -8.29 2.35 -1.37
C ARG A 49 -7.21 3.39 -1.60
N ILE A 50 -6.69 3.42 -2.82
CA ILE A 50 -5.70 4.39 -3.27
C ILE A 50 -6.19 5.18 -4.48
N SER A 51 -5.67 6.38 -4.67
CA SER A 51 -5.72 7.09 -5.95
C SER A 51 -4.32 7.18 -6.53
N ILE A 52 -4.25 7.25 -7.84
CA ILE A 52 -3.00 7.41 -8.57
C ILE A 52 -3.07 8.74 -9.28
N LYS A 53 -2.04 9.56 -9.10
CA LYS A 53 -1.94 10.86 -9.74
C LYS A 53 -2.12 10.74 -11.25
N GLY A 54 -3.03 11.52 -11.81
CA GLY A 54 -3.32 11.54 -13.24
C GLY A 54 -4.23 10.41 -13.74
N HIS A 55 -4.76 9.57 -12.84
CA HIS A 55 -5.74 8.55 -13.17
C HIS A 55 -7.04 8.80 -12.41
N ASP A 56 -8.16 8.72 -13.10
CA ASP A 56 -9.48 8.88 -12.47
C ASP A 56 -9.90 7.60 -11.75
N GLY A 57 -10.30 7.74 -10.49
CA GLY A 57 -10.87 6.67 -9.68
C GLY A 57 -10.13 6.41 -8.37
N LYS A 58 -10.69 5.46 -7.61
CA LYS A 58 -10.10 4.92 -6.38
C LYS A 58 -10.08 3.41 -6.49
N TRP A 59 -8.90 2.82 -6.39
CA TRP A 59 -8.71 1.39 -6.58
C TRP A 59 -8.41 0.70 -5.24
N PRO A 60 -8.92 -0.53 -5.02
CA PRO A 60 -8.51 -1.33 -3.88
C PRO A 60 -7.00 -1.53 -3.86
N ILE A 61 -6.39 -1.54 -2.67
CA ILE A 61 -4.94 -1.79 -2.56
C ILE A 61 -4.50 -3.14 -3.16
N SER A 62 -5.41 -4.12 -3.21
CA SER A 62 -5.17 -5.44 -3.82
C SER A 62 -4.89 -5.40 -5.34
N THR A 63 -5.17 -4.28 -6.00
CA THR A 63 -4.92 -4.09 -7.43
C THR A 63 -3.50 -3.58 -7.73
N ILE A 64 -2.72 -3.26 -6.70
CA ILE A 64 -1.36 -2.79 -6.82
C ILE A 64 -0.41 -3.98 -6.85
N LYS A 65 0.52 -3.98 -7.81
CA LYS A 65 1.71 -4.82 -7.75
C LYS A 65 2.87 -4.00 -7.17
N PHE A 66 3.46 -4.52 -6.11
CA PHE A 66 4.73 -4.02 -5.61
C PHE A 66 5.86 -4.57 -6.46
N GLU A 67 6.83 -3.73 -6.78
CA GLU A 67 8.07 -4.17 -7.38
C GLU A 67 8.74 -5.13 -6.39
N GLN A 68 9.01 -6.36 -6.82
CA GLN A 68 9.71 -7.32 -5.98
C GLN A 68 11.09 -6.73 -5.69
N SER A 69 11.31 -6.30 -4.44
CA SER A 69 12.66 -6.00 -3.98
C SER A 69 13.48 -7.24 -4.25
N ARG A 70 14.47 -7.14 -5.16
CA ARG A 70 15.48 -8.17 -5.34
C ARG A 70 16.17 -8.32 -4.01
N GLN A 71 15.74 -9.30 -3.21
CA GLN A 71 16.59 -9.81 -2.15
C GLN A 71 17.75 -10.43 -2.88
N GLU A 72 18.87 -9.71 -2.91
CA GLU A 72 20.14 -10.25 -3.33
C GLU A 72 20.50 -11.31 -2.29
N LEU A 73 19.99 -12.52 -2.50
CA LEU A 73 20.44 -13.71 -1.83
C LEU A 73 21.87 -13.92 -2.35
N SER A 74 22.84 -13.35 -1.63
CA SER A 74 24.25 -13.60 -1.86
C SER A 74 24.49 -15.11 -1.63
N GLU A 75 24.49 -15.89 -2.70
CA GLU A 75 24.97 -17.27 -2.65
C GLU A 75 26.48 -17.24 -2.33
N PRO A 76 26.98 -18.00 -1.34
CA PRO A 76 28.40 -18.12 -1.12
C PRO A 76 29.03 -18.91 -2.27
N ALA A 77 30.09 -18.36 -2.85
CA ALA A 77 30.82 -18.95 -3.97
C ALA A 77 31.26 -20.40 -3.67
N PRO A 78 31.21 -21.32 -4.66
CA PRO A 78 31.71 -22.67 -4.47
C PRO A 78 33.24 -22.65 -4.33
N GLY A 79 33.73 -23.21 -3.22
CA GLY A 79 35.13 -23.54 -2.99
C GLY A 79 35.46 -24.96 -3.43
#